data_AF-A0A5C9B5B0-F1
#
_entry.id   AF-A0A5C9B5B0-F1
#
_cell.length_a   1.000
_cell.length_b   1.000
_cell.length_c   1.000
_cell.angle_alpha   90.00
_cell.angle_beta   90.00
_cell.angle_gamma   90.00
#
_symmetry.space_group_name_H-M   'P 1'
#
loop_
_entity.id
_entity.type
_entity.pdbx_description
1 polymer ?
#
loop_
_entity_poly.entity_id
_entity_poly.type
_entity_poly.pdbx_seq_one_letter_code
_entity_poly.pdbx_strand_id
1 'polypeptide(L)'
;YALCRIGQVEEGLPTLLEGLKHNERGVWNASADFLARIGPPAKAAIPTLEAEAKRGADHIADICNEALLRIRGVDQPVPSKTRNATQGDAAGGKPNNKVSRESVFSKAFLDEDVARFAKPSDKRKQPNVLWISAEDISPSLGCYGDSYAVTPRLDQLASEGMKFTRCFTHAGVCAISRSGLITGMYPVSIGSQHMRSQIVLPPNVNAFPEYLRAAGYWTTNRSKTDYNFPPPKAAWDENSPQSRDWRGRASGQPFFSVINLTTTHESQIRGKFGETLHDPRRTSRTRR
;
A
#
# COMPACT_ATOMS: atom_id res chain seq x y z
N TYR A 1 -15.86 -1.38 9.71
CA TYR A 1 -15.05 -2.30 8.88
C TYR A 1 -15.71 -3.68 8.72
N ALA A 2 -16.21 -4.33 9.78
CA ALA A 2 -16.84 -5.66 9.67
C ALA A 2 -18.18 -5.67 8.89
N LEU A 3 -19.09 -4.73 9.18
CA LEU A 3 -20.46 -4.72 8.61
C LEU A 3 -20.49 -4.48 7.07
N CYS A 4 -19.61 -3.63 6.54
CA CYS A 4 -19.57 -3.34 5.09
C CYS A 4 -19.05 -4.52 4.25
N ARG A 5 -18.43 -5.55 4.85
CA ARG A 5 -17.86 -6.71 4.14
C ARG A 5 -18.81 -7.92 4.04
N ILE A 6 -19.96 -7.88 4.72
CA ILE A 6 -20.93 -8.99 4.78
C ILE A 6 -22.23 -8.70 4.02
N GLY A 7 -22.24 -7.71 3.12
CA GLY A 7 -23.44 -7.35 2.35
C GLY A 7 -24.46 -6.49 3.11
N GLN A 8 -24.20 -6.17 4.38
CA GLN A 8 -25.03 -5.30 5.22
C GLN A 8 -24.57 -3.84 5.16
N VAL A 9 -24.43 -3.30 3.95
CA VAL A 9 -24.06 -1.88 3.74
C VAL A 9 -25.05 -0.96 4.46
N GLU A 10 -26.32 -1.34 4.52
CA GLU A 10 -27.39 -0.60 5.18
C GLU A 10 -27.21 -0.51 6.70
N GLU A 11 -26.58 -1.50 7.34
CA GLU A 11 -26.37 -1.52 8.80
C GLU A 11 -25.16 -0.65 9.22
N GLY A 12 -24.15 -0.53 8.35
CA GLY A 12 -22.96 0.29 8.61
C GLY A 12 -23.12 1.77 8.21
N LEU A 13 -24.10 2.09 7.38
CA LEU A 13 -24.29 3.42 6.82
C LEU A 13 -24.62 4.49 7.89
N PRO A 14 -25.50 4.24 8.88
CA PRO A 14 -25.77 5.20 9.95
C PRO A 14 -24.52 5.61 10.73
N THR A 15 -23.63 4.64 11.04
CA THR A 15 -22.39 4.90 11.75
C THR A 15 -21.41 5.74 10.94
N LEU A 16 -21.34 5.52 9.62
CA LEU A 16 -20.51 6.34 8.72
C LEU A 16 -21.06 7.76 8.56
N LEU A 17 -22.39 7.92 8.52
CA LEU A 17 -23.04 9.23 8.51
C LEU A 17 -22.83 9.99 9.83
N GLU A 18 -22.78 9.29 10.96
CA GLU A 18 -22.41 9.85 12.24
C GLU A 18 -20.92 10.25 12.27
N GLY A 19 -20.06 9.43 11.67
CA GLY A 19 -18.64 9.74 11.53
C GLY A 19 -18.34 10.99 10.69
N LEU A 20 -19.18 11.30 9.69
CA LEU A 20 -19.12 12.59 8.96
C LEU A 20 -19.49 13.81 9.81
N LYS A 21 -20.08 13.61 11.00
CA LYS A 21 -20.40 14.69 11.94
C LYS A 21 -19.41 14.76 13.11
N HIS A 22 -18.39 13.90 13.11
CA HIS A 22 -17.46 13.77 14.23
C HIS A 22 -16.36 14.85 14.17
N ASN A 23 -16.08 15.49 15.31
CA ASN A 23 -15.10 16.58 15.39
C ASN A 23 -13.64 16.10 15.21
N GLU A 24 -13.36 14.82 15.42
CA GLU A 24 -12.05 14.25 15.16
C GLU A 24 -11.85 14.00 13.66
N ARG A 25 -10.88 14.72 13.09
CA ARG A 25 -10.58 14.68 11.65
C ARG A 25 -10.17 13.31 11.12
N GLY A 26 -9.58 12.46 11.97
CA GLY A 26 -9.27 11.08 11.62
C GLY A 26 -10.52 10.25 11.35
N VAL A 27 -11.53 10.37 12.23
CA VAL A 27 -12.83 9.69 12.12
C VAL A 27 -13.62 10.22 10.94
N TRP A 28 -13.63 11.54 10.75
CA TRP A 28 -14.28 12.18 9.61
C TRP A 28 -13.68 11.71 8.27
N ASN A 29 -12.35 11.80 8.13
CA ASN A 29 -11.65 11.38 6.90
C ASN A 29 -11.87 9.90 6.59
N ALA A 30 -11.80 9.05 7.61
CA ALA A 30 -12.07 7.63 7.46
C ALA A 30 -13.51 7.40 6.97
N SER A 31 -14.48 8.11 7.54
CA SER A 31 -15.90 7.96 7.18
C SER A 31 -16.19 8.39 5.76
N ALA A 32 -15.63 9.53 5.31
CA ALA A 32 -15.75 9.99 3.94
C ALA A 32 -15.08 9.02 2.93
N ASP A 33 -13.87 8.54 3.23
CA ASP A 33 -13.17 7.54 2.41
C ASP A 33 -13.97 6.22 2.32
N PHE A 34 -14.56 5.77 3.43
CA PHE A 34 -15.39 4.56 3.44
C PHE A 34 -16.66 4.71 2.61
N LEU A 35 -17.36 5.85 2.69
CA LEU A 35 -18.54 6.11 1.87
C LEU A 35 -18.17 6.16 0.38
N ALA A 36 -17.04 6.76 0.03
CA ALA A 36 -16.51 6.79 -1.32
C ALA A 36 -16.20 5.39 -1.86
N ARG A 37 -15.65 4.50 -1.01
CA ARG A 37 -15.35 3.09 -1.36
C ARG A 37 -16.59 2.21 -1.49
N ILE A 38 -17.66 2.51 -0.73
CA ILE A 38 -18.94 1.80 -0.87
C ILE A 38 -19.55 2.10 -2.26
N GLY A 39 -19.44 3.33 -2.75
CA GLY A 39 -19.94 3.71 -4.07
C GLY A 39 -21.47 3.83 -4.11
N PRO A 40 -22.15 3.45 -5.22
CA PRO A 40 -23.59 3.68 -5.41
C PRO A 40 -24.54 3.21 -4.28
N PRO A 41 -24.26 2.10 -3.58
CA PRO A 41 -25.05 1.70 -2.40
C PRO A 41 -25.07 2.72 -1.25
N ALA A 42 -24.11 3.64 -1.16
CA ALA A 42 -24.06 4.69 -0.14
C ALA A 42 -24.84 5.97 -0.51
N LYS A 43 -25.80 5.92 -1.45
CA LYS A 43 -26.58 7.07 -1.92
C LYS A 43 -27.24 7.91 -0.81
N ALA A 44 -27.59 7.31 0.34
CA ALA A 44 -28.18 8.03 1.47
C ALA A 44 -27.20 9.03 2.12
N ALA A 45 -25.89 8.93 1.84
CA ALA A 45 -24.89 9.89 2.29
C ALA A 45 -24.76 11.15 1.43
N ILE A 46 -25.35 11.17 0.24
CA ILE A 46 -25.26 12.30 -0.69
C ILE A 46 -25.65 13.63 -0.02
N PRO A 47 -26.81 13.77 0.67
CA PRO A 47 -27.19 15.04 1.26
C PRO A 47 -26.23 15.53 2.34
N THR A 48 -25.62 14.60 3.08
CA THR A 48 -24.64 14.93 4.14
C THR A 48 -23.33 15.38 3.52
N LEU A 49 -22.83 14.66 2.52
CA LEU A 49 -21.61 15.02 1.79
C LEU A 49 -21.75 16.35 1.02
N GLU A 50 -22.92 16.66 0.45
CA GLU A 50 -23.18 17.95 -0.19
C GLU A 50 -23.23 19.11 0.81
N ALA A 51 -23.79 18.87 2.00
CA ALA A 51 -23.81 19.87 3.07
C ALA A 51 -22.41 20.15 3.61
N GLU A 52 -21.60 19.10 3.81
CA GLU A 52 -20.21 19.21 4.25
C GLU A 52 -19.33 19.86 3.17
N ALA A 53 -19.52 19.52 1.88
CA ALA A 53 -18.78 20.16 0.78
C ALA A 53 -19.03 21.68 0.68
N LYS A 54 -20.23 22.14 1.04
CA LYS A 54 -20.59 23.57 1.05
C LYS A 54 -20.10 24.32 2.29
N ARG A 55 -19.86 23.62 3.40
CA ARG A 55 -19.50 24.22 4.70
C ARG A 55 -18.01 24.08 5.02
N GLY A 56 -17.34 23.08 4.48
CA GLY A 56 -15.93 22.79 4.74
C GLY A 56 -14.95 23.67 3.98
N ALA A 57 -13.71 23.73 4.47
CA ALA A 57 -12.59 24.33 3.73
C ALA A 57 -12.29 23.54 2.43
N ASP A 58 -11.58 24.14 1.47
CA ASP A 58 -11.31 23.59 0.12
C ASP A 58 -11.03 22.08 0.09
N HIS A 59 -10.14 21.60 0.96
CA HIS A 59 -9.76 20.18 1.02
C HIS A 59 -10.90 19.23 1.48
N ILE A 60 -11.85 19.70 2.29
CA ILE A 60 -13.05 18.94 2.70
C ILE A 60 -14.02 18.85 1.52
N ALA A 61 -14.17 19.95 0.78
CA ALA A 61 -14.97 19.98 -0.43
C ALA A 61 -14.41 19.01 -1.47
N ASP A 62 -13.09 18.96 -1.66
CA ASP A 62 -12.44 18.00 -2.56
C ASP A 62 -12.74 16.54 -2.20
N ILE A 63 -12.60 16.18 -0.92
CA ILE A 63 -12.88 14.82 -0.42
C ILE A 63 -14.36 14.47 -0.59
N CYS A 64 -15.27 15.39 -0.27
CA CYS A 64 -16.71 15.18 -0.41
C CYS A 64 -17.12 15.05 -1.88
N ASN A 65 -16.54 15.87 -2.77
CA ASN A 65 -16.79 15.82 -4.20
C ASN A 65 -16.26 14.50 -4.79
N GLU A 66 -15.10 14.02 -4.37
CA GLU A 66 -14.57 12.71 -4.76
C GLU A 66 -15.49 11.56 -4.30
N ALA A 67 -15.98 11.61 -3.06
CA ALA A 67 -16.94 10.64 -2.55
C ALA A 67 -18.27 10.69 -3.31
N LEU A 68 -18.79 11.88 -3.59
CA LEU A 68 -20.02 12.09 -4.35
C LEU A 68 -19.90 11.56 -5.79
N LEU A 69 -18.76 11.76 -6.45
CA LEU A 69 -18.51 11.22 -7.79
C LEU A 69 -18.59 9.70 -7.80
N ARG A 70 -17.93 9.04 -6.83
CA ARG A 70 -17.97 7.57 -6.69
C ARG A 70 -19.35 7.04 -6.33
N ILE A 71 -20.09 7.74 -5.47
CA ILE A 71 -21.45 7.35 -5.09
C ILE A 71 -22.43 7.57 -6.24
N ARG A 72 -22.24 8.59 -7.08
CA ARG A 72 -23.08 8.86 -8.26
C ARG A 72 -22.74 7.99 -9.47
N GLY A 73 -21.63 7.26 -9.43
CA GLY A 73 -21.18 6.42 -10.54
C GLY A 73 -20.68 7.22 -11.76
N VAL A 74 -20.17 8.44 -11.54
CA VAL A 74 -19.62 9.27 -12.61
C VAL A 74 -18.11 9.09 -12.65
N ASP A 75 -17.62 8.24 -13.56
CA ASP A 75 -16.20 8.15 -13.90
C ASP A 75 -15.82 9.32 -14.81
N GLN A 76 -14.86 10.18 -14.37
CA GLN A 76 -13.85 10.95 -15.13
C GLN A 76 -13.28 12.13 -14.27
N PRO A 77 -12.02 12.58 -14.47
CA PRO A 77 -11.31 13.48 -13.56
C PRO A 77 -11.56 14.97 -13.84
N VAL A 78 -11.73 15.78 -12.79
CA VAL A 78 -11.76 17.25 -12.87
C VAL A 78 -10.54 17.83 -12.13
N PRO A 79 -9.79 18.78 -12.71
CA PRO A 79 -8.63 19.40 -12.06
C PRO A 79 -9.02 20.66 -11.27
N SER A 80 -8.55 20.81 -10.02
CA SER A 80 -8.54 22.08 -9.28
C SER A 80 -7.23 22.19 -8.49
N LYS A 81 -6.32 23.12 -8.82
CA LYS A 81 -6.26 24.55 -8.45
C LYS A 81 -6.45 24.81 -6.94
N THR A 82 -5.31 25.02 -6.26
CA THR A 82 -5.03 26.08 -5.25
C THR A 82 -6.25 26.90 -4.78
N ARG A 83 -6.51 27.17 -3.48
CA ARG A 83 -5.60 27.72 -2.46
C ARG A 83 -6.39 27.99 -1.16
N ASN A 84 -5.73 27.74 -0.03
CA ASN A 84 -5.78 28.49 1.24
C ASN A 84 -6.91 28.23 2.25
N ALA A 85 -6.45 27.72 3.40
CA ALA A 85 -7.14 27.60 4.66
C ALA A 85 -7.10 28.90 5.50
N THR A 86 -8.18 29.14 6.24
CA THR A 86 -8.27 29.80 7.55
C THR A 86 -9.55 29.25 8.21
N GLN A 87 -9.49 28.38 9.22
CA GLN A 87 -9.21 28.59 10.65
C GLN A 87 -10.41 29.15 11.43
N GLY A 88 -10.69 28.51 12.59
CA GLY A 88 -11.64 28.93 13.63
C GLY A 88 -12.64 27.81 13.95
N ASP A 89 -12.40 26.97 14.96
CA ASP A 89 -12.76 27.18 16.38
C ASP A 89 -14.28 26.99 16.60
N ALA A 90 -14.82 26.37 17.65
CA ALA A 90 -14.33 25.67 18.82
C ALA A 90 -15.59 25.10 19.53
N ALA A 91 -15.37 24.19 20.49
CA ALA A 91 -16.27 23.84 21.59
C ALA A 91 -17.61 23.13 21.21
N GLY A 92 -18.09 22.12 21.90
CA GLY A 92 -17.84 21.68 23.27
C GLY A 92 -19.19 21.25 23.83
N GLY A 93 -19.26 20.07 24.45
CA GLY A 93 -20.48 19.61 25.11
C GLY A 93 -20.63 18.09 25.14
N LYS A 94 -20.08 17.48 26.19
CA LYS A 94 -20.63 16.21 26.71
C LYS A 94 -21.97 16.51 27.39
N PRO A 95 -22.90 15.54 27.43
CA PRO A 95 -22.98 14.79 28.67
C PRO A 95 -23.19 13.28 28.49
N ASN A 96 -22.71 12.57 29.50
CA ASN A 96 -22.93 11.17 29.80
C ASN A 96 -24.42 10.78 29.74
N ASN A 97 -24.70 9.56 29.28
CA ASN A 97 -25.43 8.65 30.16
C ASN A 97 -25.04 7.19 29.92
N LYS A 98 -24.76 6.50 31.04
CA LYS A 98 -24.46 5.07 31.09
C LYS A 98 -25.73 4.28 30.81
N VAL A 99 -25.66 3.32 29.89
CA VAL A 99 -26.49 2.11 29.96
C VAL A 99 -25.58 0.92 29.72
N SER A 100 -25.36 0.16 30.79
CA SER A 100 -24.84 -1.20 30.73
C SER A 100 -25.99 -2.16 30.45
N ARG A 101 -25.82 -3.04 29.47
CA ARG A 101 -26.11 -4.49 29.60
C ARG A 101 -25.65 -5.22 28.35
N GLU A 102 -24.73 -6.15 28.56
CA GLU A 102 -24.37 -7.22 27.65
C GLU A 102 -25.61 -8.01 27.24
N SER A 103 -25.65 -8.49 26.00
CA SER A 103 -26.09 -9.85 25.66
C SER A 103 -26.19 -10.04 24.14
N VAL A 104 -25.28 -10.89 23.64
CA VAL A 104 -25.56 -11.92 22.61
C VAL A 104 -25.68 -11.42 21.18
N PHE A 105 -24.55 -11.40 20.46
CA PHE A 105 -24.46 -12.14 19.19
C PHE A 105 -23.11 -12.87 19.09
N SER A 106 -23.27 -14.19 19.14
CA SER A 106 -22.35 -15.31 18.93
C SER A 106 -20.99 -15.00 18.26
N LYS A 107 -19.96 -15.38 19.02
CA LYS A 107 -18.54 -15.53 18.65
C LYS A 107 -18.27 -16.71 17.67
N ALA A 108 -19.31 -17.44 17.24
CA ALA A 108 -19.14 -18.77 16.64
C ALA A 108 -18.99 -18.80 15.11
N PHE A 109 -19.20 -17.69 14.39
CA PHE A 109 -19.18 -17.70 12.91
C PHE A 109 -17.89 -17.20 12.26
N LEU A 110 -16.92 -16.71 13.04
CA LEU A 110 -15.61 -16.26 12.52
C LEU A 110 -14.47 -17.25 12.81
N ASP A 111 -14.68 -18.24 13.68
CA ASP A 111 -13.61 -19.13 14.13
C ASP A 111 -13.38 -20.34 13.20
N GLU A 112 -14.40 -20.91 12.54
CA GLU A 112 -14.23 -22.15 11.78
C GLU A 112 -13.40 -22.01 10.49
N ASP A 113 -13.57 -20.93 9.73
CA ASP A 113 -12.83 -20.75 8.47
C ASP A 113 -11.41 -20.19 8.67
N VAL A 114 -11.18 -19.45 9.77
CA VAL A 114 -9.84 -19.04 10.20
C VAL A 114 -9.07 -20.23 10.80
N ALA A 115 -9.76 -21.12 11.53
CA ALA A 115 -9.16 -22.31 12.15
C ALA A 115 -8.70 -23.37 11.13
N ARG A 116 -9.36 -23.48 9.97
CA ARG A 116 -8.98 -24.47 8.94
C ARG A 116 -7.60 -24.23 8.30
N PHE A 117 -7.10 -22.99 8.33
CA PHE A 117 -5.75 -22.65 7.87
C PHE A 117 -4.73 -22.54 9.02
N ALA A 118 -5.19 -22.54 10.26
CA ALA A 118 -4.35 -22.47 11.44
C ALA A 118 -4.16 -23.87 12.03
N LYS A 119 -3.36 -24.72 11.37
CA LYS A 119 -2.64 -25.74 12.15
C LYS A 119 -1.74 -24.98 13.13
N PRO A 120 -1.86 -25.18 14.46
CA PRO A 120 -0.94 -24.55 15.40
C PRO A 120 0.39 -25.26 15.23
N SER A 121 1.25 -24.74 14.35
CA SER A 121 2.66 -25.07 14.43
C SER A 121 3.21 -24.32 15.63
N ASP A 122 4.00 -25.02 16.46
CA ASP A 122 4.93 -24.46 17.46
C ASP A 122 5.27 -23.02 17.13
N LYS A 123 5.20 -22.09 18.11
CA LYS A 123 5.50 -20.64 17.97
C LYS A 123 6.68 -20.37 17.03
N ARG A 124 6.45 -20.48 15.72
CA ARG A 124 7.47 -20.34 14.70
C ARG A 124 7.61 -18.84 14.65
N LYS A 125 8.68 -18.35 15.27
CA LYS A 125 9.03 -16.93 15.28
C LYS A 125 8.86 -16.45 13.84
N GLN A 126 7.93 -15.52 13.66
CA GLN A 126 7.64 -14.93 12.35
C GLN A 126 8.97 -14.49 11.72
N PRO A 127 9.32 -14.98 10.52
CA PRO A 127 10.61 -14.68 9.94
C PRO A 127 10.69 -13.21 9.57
N ASN A 128 11.89 -12.65 9.66
CA ASN A 128 12.19 -11.39 9.02
C ASN A 128 12.39 -11.63 7.52
N VAL A 129 11.87 -10.71 6.70
CA VAL A 129 11.94 -10.82 5.24
C VAL A 129 12.65 -9.58 4.70
N LEU A 130 13.81 -9.82 4.08
CA LEU A 130 14.55 -8.80 3.34
C LEU A 130 14.36 -9.07 1.85
N TRP A 131 13.77 -8.10 1.15
CA TRP A 131 13.63 -8.14 -0.29
C TRP A 131 14.66 -7.22 -0.92
N ILE A 132 15.53 -7.77 -1.76
CA ILE A 132 16.49 -6.99 -2.54
C ILE A 132 16.06 -7.04 -4.02
N SER A 133 15.72 -5.89 -4.58
CA SER A 133 15.37 -5.73 -5.99
C SER A 133 16.53 -5.06 -6.71
N ALA A 134 17.01 -5.64 -7.82
CA ALA A 134 17.93 -4.98 -8.74
C ALA A 134 17.16 -4.48 -9.96
N GLU A 135 17.37 -3.22 -10.35
CA GLU A 135 16.68 -2.60 -11.47
C GLU A 135 17.27 -3.02 -12.82
N ASP A 136 16.43 -3.35 -13.80
CA ASP A 136 16.81 -3.60 -15.20
C ASP A 136 17.95 -4.63 -15.37
N ILE A 137 17.99 -5.64 -14.50
CA ILE A 137 19.03 -6.66 -14.52
C ILE A 137 18.62 -7.88 -15.35
N SER A 138 19.57 -8.39 -16.14
CA SER A 138 19.51 -9.71 -16.79
C SER A 138 20.22 -10.76 -15.92
N PRO A 139 20.11 -12.07 -16.19
CA PRO A 139 20.89 -13.10 -15.48
C PRO A 139 22.41 -13.05 -15.79
N SER A 140 22.96 -11.88 -16.11
CA SER A 140 24.39 -11.58 -16.30
C SER A 140 25.09 -11.47 -14.95
N LEU A 141 25.11 -12.58 -14.20
CA LEU A 141 25.72 -12.71 -12.88
C LEU A 141 26.59 -13.97 -12.84
N GLY A 142 27.63 -13.97 -11.99
CA GLY A 142 28.54 -15.11 -11.84
C GLY A 142 27.79 -16.40 -11.46
N CYS A 143 26.82 -16.30 -10.55
CA CYS A 143 25.97 -17.43 -10.16
C CYS A 143 25.08 -18.00 -11.26
N TYR A 144 24.89 -17.29 -12.37
CA TYR A 144 24.19 -17.76 -13.57
C TYR A 144 25.16 -18.16 -14.70
N GLY A 145 26.47 -18.14 -14.46
CA GLY A 145 27.50 -18.61 -15.39
C GLY A 145 28.15 -17.51 -16.23
N ASP A 146 27.89 -16.23 -15.95
CA ASP A 146 28.56 -15.12 -16.63
C ASP A 146 29.99 -14.96 -16.09
N SER A 147 30.98 -15.28 -16.93
CA SER A 147 32.40 -15.20 -16.60
C SER A 147 32.94 -13.76 -16.49
N TYR A 148 32.22 -12.77 -17.02
CA TYR A 148 32.60 -11.35 -16.94
C TYR A 148 32.02 -10.66 -15.70
N ALA A 149 31.00 -11.25 -15.08
CA ALA A 149 30.34 -10.68 -13.92
C ALA A 149 31.18 -10.85 -12.64
N VAL A 150 31.44 -9.75 -11.93
CA VAL A 150 32.11 -9.77 -10.62
C VAL A 150 31.08 -9.52 -9.52
N THR A 151 30.41 -10.59 -9.06
CA THR A 151 29.25 -10.52 -8.17
C THR A 151 29.36 -11.37 -6.90
N PRO A 152 30.51 -11.36 -6.18
CA PRO A 152 30.82 -12.36 -5.16
C PRO A 152 29.78 -12.46 -4.03
N ARG A 153 29.09 -11.36 -3.69
CA ARG A 153 28.02 -11.35 -2.67
C ARG A 153 26.72 -11.98 -3.15
N LEU A 154 26.37 -11.79 -4.43
CA LEU A 154 25.20 -12.43 -5.02
C LEU A 154 25.49 -13.91 -5.30
N ASP A 155 26.73 -14.24 -5.64
CA ASP A 155 27.18 -15.61 -5.82
C ASP A 155 27.15 -16.39 -4.51
N GLN A 156 27.64 -15.77 -3.42
CA GLN A 156 27.51 -16.31 -2.08
C GLN A 156 26.04 -16.53 -1.69
N LEU A 157 25.18 -15.51 -1.89
CA LEU A 157 23.74 -15.62 -1.58
C LEU A 157 23.08 -16.78 -2.35
N ALA A 158 23.43 -16.96 -3.62
CA ALA A 158 22.92 -18.07 -4.43
C ALA A 158 23.44 -19.43 -3.95
N SER A 159 24.67 -19.50 -3.43
CA SER A 159 25.26 -20.73 -2.89
C SER A 159 24.72 -21.14 -1.52
N GLU A 160 24.30 -20.17 -0.70
CA GLU A 160 23.73 -20.39 0.63
C GLU A 160 22.20 -20.55 0.59
N GLY A 161 21.59 -20.30 -0.57
CA GLY A 161 20.15 -20.25 -0.75
C GLY A 161 19.64 -21.12 -1.90
N MET A 162 18.54 -20.67 -2.51
CA MET A 162 17.94 -21.31 -3.67
C MET A 162 18.05 -20.39 -4.89
N LYS A 163 18.53 -20.93 -6.01
CA LYS A 163 18.64 -20.23 -7.29
C LYS A 163 17.58 -20.73 -8.26
N PHE A 164 16.82 -19.82 -8.86
CA PHE A 164 15.81 -20.14 -9.87
C PHE A 164 16.37 -19.89 -11.28
N THR A 165 16.46 -20.93 -12.11
CA THR A 165 16.90 -20.81 -13.51
C THR A 165 15.76 -20.48 -14.47
N ARG A 166 14.52 -20.52 -13.98
CA ARG A 166 13.28 -20.29 -14.76
C ARG A 166 12.31 -19.41 -13.96
N CYS A 167 12.70 -18.16 -13.73
CA CYS A 167 11.88 -17.14 -13.09
C CYS A 167 11.59 -16.01 -14.08
N PHE A 168 10.32 -15.73 -14.33
CA PHE A 168 9.89 -14.79 -15.37
C PHE A 168 9.06 -13.66 -14.77
N THR A 169 9.27 -12.45 -15.27
CA THR A 169 8.36 -11.33 -15.01
C THR A 169 7.12 -11.46 -15.89
N HIS A 170 5.97 -11.01 -15.38
CA HIS A 170 4.74 -10.94 -16.18
C HIS A 170 4.80 -9.87 -17.29
N ALA A 171 5.70 -8.90 -17.16
CA ALA A 171 5.92 -7.84 -18.14
C ALA A 171 7.34 -7.26 -18.06
N GLY A 172 7.91 -6.89 -19.21
CA GLY A 172 9.24 -6.26 -19.33
C GLY A 172 9.26 -4.75 -19.03
N VAL A 173 8.33 -4.24 -18.22
CA VAL A 173 8.21 -2.81 -17.88
C VAL A 173 8.08 -2.67 -16.37
N CYS A 174 8.89 -1.79 -15.78
CA CYS A 174 9.03 -1.68 -14.33
C CYS A 174 7.69 -1.51 -13.60
N ALA A 175 6.86 -0.57 -14.02
CA ALA A 175 5.62 -0.25 -13.32
C ALA A 175 4.56 -1.36 -13.42
N ILE A 176 4.53 -2.05 -14.56
CA ILE A 176 3.63 -3.18 -14.80
C ILE A 176 4.07 -4.37 -13.93
N SER A 177 5.37 -4.72 -13.97
CA SER A 177 5.95 -5.81 -13.19
C SER A 177 5.75 -5.60 -11.69
N ARG A 178 6.07 -4.40 -11.19
CA ARG A 178 5.93 -4.03 -9.78
C ARG A 178 4.49 -4.05 -9.30
N SER A 179 3.54 -3.58 -10.13
CA SER A 179 2.11 -3.62 -9.81
C SER A 179 1.60 -5.05 -9.66
N GLY A 180 1.95 -5.93 -10.60
CA GLY A 180 1.56 -7.34 -10.51
C GLY A 180 2.22 -8.05 -9.34
N LEU A 181 3.50 -7.78 -9.10
CA LEU A 181 4.27 -8.42 -8.05
C LEU A 181 3.82 -8.00 -6.64
N ILE A 182 3.53 -6.72 -6.42
CA ILE A 182 3.09 -6.24 -5.10
C ILE A 182 1.65 -6.65 -4.78
N THR A 183 0.80 -6.89 -5.78
CA THR A 183 -0.59 -7.31 -5.60
C THR A 183 -0.78 -8.83 -5.68
N GLY A 184 0.19 -9.56 -6.23
CA GLY A 184 0.03 -10.97 -6.57
C GLY A 184 -0.90 -11.22 -7.76
N MET A 185 -1.25 -10.19 -8.53
CA MET A 185 -2.19 -10.27 -9.64
C MET A 185 -1.48 -10.17 -10.98
N TYR A 186 -2.03 -10.81 -12.01
CA TYR A 186 -1.63 -10.48 -13.37
C TYR A 186 -2.03 -9.04 -13.70
N PRO A 187 -1.13 -8.23 -14.28
CA PRO A 187 -1.43 -6.84 -14.64
C PRO A 187 -2.68 -6.67 -15.49
N VAL A 188 -2.97 -7.65 -16.36
CA VAL A 188 -4.17 -7.66 -17.21
C VAL A 188 -5.47 -7.74 -16.40
N SER A 189 -5.45 -8.41 -15.26
CA SER A 189 -6.62 -8.61 -14.38
C SER A 189 -6.98 -7.37 -13.56
N ILE A 190 -6.03 -6.46 -13.38
CA ILE A 190 -6.22 -5.23 -12.60
C ILE A 190 -6.17 -3.96 -13.46
N GLY A 191 -6.04 -4.10 -14.79
CA GLY A 191 -5.95 -2.97 -15.72
C GLY A 191 -4.61 -2.23 -15.70
N SER A 192 -3.56 -2.77 -15.05
CA SER A 192 -2.27 -2.08 -14.87
C SER A 192 -1.30 -2.32 -16.04
N GLN A 193 -1.79 -2.41 -17.27
CA GLN A 193 -1.01 -2.82 -18.46
C GLN A 193 -0.19 -1.68 -19.08
N HIS A 194 -0.47 -0.43 -18.75
CA HIS A 194 0.26 0.73 -19.29
C HIS A 194 1.16 1.34 -18.22
N MET A 195 2.36 1.77 -18.62
CA MET A 195 3.33 2.38 -17.73
C MET A 195 2.77 3.69 -17.14
N ARG A 196 2.81 3.81 -15.80
CA ARG A 196 2.33 4.97 -15.04
C ARG A 196 0.86 5.31 -15.32
N SER A 197 0.02 4.28 -15.45
CA SER A 197 -1.41 4.42 -15.78
C SER A 197 -2.28 5.00 -14.67
N GLN A 198 -1.79 5.08 -13.43
CA GLN A 198 -2.52 5.63 -12.27
C GLN A 198 -3.92 5.02 -12.08
N ILE A 199 -4.02 3.71 -12.27
CA ILE A 199 -5.26 2.95 -12.07
C ILE A 199 -5.73 3.04 -10.61
N VAL A 200 -7.02 2.78 -10.42
CA VAL A 200 -7.59 2.44 -9.13
C VAL A 200 -7.59 0.92 -9.02
N LEU A 201 -7.05 0.38 -7.93
CA LEU A 201 -7.09 -1.07 -7.70
C LEU A 201 -8.55 -1.54 -7.51
N PRO A 202 -8.92 -2.73 -8.01
CA PRO A 202 -10.21 -3.33 -7.70
C PRO A 202 -10.42 -3.48 -6.19
N PRO A 203 -11.67 -3.37 -5.66
CA PRO A 203 -11.93 -3.30 -4.22
C PRO A 203 -11.37 -4.46 -3.36
N ASN A 204 -11.15 -5.63 -3.96
CA ASN A 204 -10.67 -6.84 -3.28
C ASN A 204 -9.18 -7.12 -3.52
N VAL A 205 -8.46 -6.21 -4.17
CA VAL A 205 -7.03 -6.34 -4.45
C VAL A 205 -6.27 -5.35 -3.57
N ASN A 206 -5.46 -5.88 -2.66
CA ASN A 206 -4.54 -5.10 -1.83
C ASN A 206 -3.10 -5.45 -2.16
N ALA A 207 -2.19 -4.52 -1.87
CA ALA A 207 -0.77 -4.83 -1.89
C ALA A 207 -0.44 -5.80 -0.74
N PHE A 208 0.29 -6.88 -1.00
CA PHE A 208 0.56 -7.88 0.04
C PHE A 208 1.26 -7.34 1.31
N PRO A 209 2.07 -6.25 1.28
CA PRO A 209 2.61 -5.67 2.50
C PRO A 209 1.55 -5.14 3.46
N GLU A 210 0.34 -4.81 2.98
CA GLU A 210 -0.79 -4.44 3.85
C GLU A 210 -1.15 -5.61 4.78
N TYR A 211 -1.12 -6.85 4.27
CA TYR A 211 -1.36 -8.05 5.08
C TYR A 211 -0.21 -8.30 6.06
N LEU A 212 1.04 -8.11 5.65
CA LEU A 212 2.19 -8.27 6.55
C LEU A 212 2.13 -7.27 7.71
N ARG A 213 1.83 -6.02 7.40
CA ARG A 213 1.71 -4.97 8.41
C ARG A 213 0.55 -5.23 9.37
N ALA A 214 -0.60 -5.66 8.85
CA ALA A 214 -1.73 -6.09 9.67
C ALA A 214 -1.38 -7.30 10.56
N ALA A 215 -0.47 -8.17 10.12
CA ALA A 215 0.06 -9.30 10.90
C ALA A 215 1.18 -8.91 11.89
N GLY A 216 1.48 -7.61 12.05
CA GLY A 216 2.43 -7.09 13.04
C GLY A 216 3.85 -6.82 12.50
N TYR A 217 4.09 -6.98 11.19
CA TYR A 217 5.38 -6.68 10.60
C TYR A 217 5.64 -5.18 10.53
N TRP A 218 6.88 -4.79 10.79
CA TRP A 218 7.41 -3.49 10.39
C TRP A 218 7.73 -3.50 8.90
N THR A 219 7.04 -2.67 8.13
CA THR A 219 7.07 -2.69 6.66
C THR A 219 7.78 -1.47 6.11
N THR A 220 8.82 -1.65 5.29
CA THR A 220 9.58 -0.53 4.73
C THR A 220 9.92 -0.69 3.27
N ASN A 221 9.95 0.43 2.54
CA ASN A 221 10.43 0.50 1.16
C ASN A 221 11.33 1.73 0.97
N ARG A 222 12.54 1.52 0.45
CA ARG A 222 13.42 2.62 0.09
C ARG A 222 13.04 3.22 -1.27
N SER A 223 12.10 4.16 -1.21
CA SER A 223 11.67 5.12 -2.23
C SER A 223 11.05 4.60 -3.53
N LYS A 224 11.47 3.44 -4.06
CA LYS A 224 11.01 3.01 -5.39
C LYS A 224 9.81 2.07 -5.25
N THR A 225 8.63 2.65 -5.38
CA THR A 225 7.38 1.92 -5.56
C THR A 225 7.15 1.67 -7.04
N ASP A 226 7.03 2.75 -7.82
CA ASP A 226 6.77 2.74 -9.26
C ASP A 226 5.54 1.88 -9.63
N TYR A 227 4.54 1.80 -8.76
CA TYR A 227 3.29 1.11 -9.08
C TYR A 227 2.46 1.95 -10.07
N ASN A 228 1.61 1.28 -10.83
CA ASN A 228 0.61 1.92 -11.68
C ASN A 228 -0.57 2.47 -10.88
N PHE A 229 -0.50 2.51 -9.55
CA PHE A 229 -1.49 3.07 -8.64
C PHE A 229 -0.76 3.78 -7.49
N PRO A 230 -1.42 4.70 -6.77
CA PRO A 230 -0.83 5.34 -5.59
C PRO A 230 -0.41 4.29 -4.55
N PRO A 231 0.82 4.34 -4.02
CA PRO A 231 1.26 3.41 -2.98
C PRO A 231 0.29 3.40 -1.79
N PRO A 232 -0.25 2.23 -1.39
CA PRO A 232 -1.21 2.17 -0.29
C PRO A 232 -0.55 2.64 1.01
N LYS A 233 -1.17 3.59 1.71
CA LYS A 233 -0.68 4.08 3.02
C LYS A 233 -0.64 2.97 4.07
N ALA A 234 -1.51 1.97 3.93
CA ALA A 234 -1.55 0.81 4.80
C ALA A 234 -0.37 -0.16 4.58
N ALA A 235 0.34 -0.08 3.45
CA ALA A 235 1.38 -1.05 3.08
C ALA A 235 2.74 -0.79 3.74
N TRP A 236 3.01 0.43 4.23
CA TRP A 236 4.35 0.84 4.64
C TRP A 236 4.31 1.67 5.92
N ASP A 237 5.16 1.34 6.87
CA ASP A 237 5.50 2.20 8.01
C ASP A 237 6.49 3.30 7.60
N GLU A 238 7.46 2.95 6.75
CA GLU A 238 8.36 3.92 6.11
C GLU A 238 8.48 3.66 4.61
N ASN A 239 8.12 4.65 3.80
CA ASN A 239 8.28 4.60 2.35
C ASN A 239 8.94 5.89 1.85
N SER A 240 10.26 5.95 1.91
CA SER A 240 11.03 7.13 1.49
C SER A 240 12.49 6.78 1.21
N PRO A 241 13.24 7.66 0.51
CA PRO A 241 14.70 7.52 0.39
C PRO A 241 15.41 7.52 1.75
N GLN A 242 14.83 8.14 2.77
CA GLN A 242 15.34 8.25 4.14
C GLN A 242 14.89 7.11 5.04
N SER A 243 14.20 6.10 4.50
CA SER A 243 13.80 4.92 5.28
C SER A 243 14.99 4.31 6.01
N ARG A 244 14.78 4.01 7.29
CA ARG A 244 15.72 3.35 8.19
C ARG A 244 15.71 1.83 7.99
N ASP A 245 14.99 1.35 6.98
CA ASP A 245 14.72 -0.06 6.72
C ASP A 245 14.10 -0.74 7.96
N TRP A 246 14.48 -1.98 8.22
CA TRP A 246 14.09 -2.74 9.41
C TRP A 246 14.60 -2.17 10.74
N ARG A 247 15.47 -1.16 10.76
CA ARG A 247 16.05 -0.62 12.00
C ARG A 247 15.11 0.29 12.77
N GLY A 248 14.01 0.74 12.15
CA GLY A 248 12.96 1.52 12.80
C GLY A 248 12.01 0.72 13.68
N ARG A 249 12.03 -0.62 13.58
CA ARG A 249 11.09 -1.52 14.26
C ARG A 249 11.33 -1.61 15.77
N ALA A 250 10.29 -2.00 16.51
CA ALA A 250 10.42 -2.31 17.94
C ALA A 250 11.25 -3.59 18.18
N SER A 251 11.84 -3.72 19.37
CA SER A 251 12.59 -4.92 19.73
C SER A 251 11.72 -6.19 19.63
N GLY A 252 12.23 -7.22 18.95
CA GLY A 252 11.50 -8.47 18.72
C GLY A 252 10.41 -8.42 17.64
N GLN A 253 10.10 -7.25 17.08
CA GLN A 253 9.12 -7.13 15.99
C GLN A 253 9.69 -7.73 14.69
N PRO A 254 8.92 -8.55 13.95
CA PRO A 254 9.32 -9.01 12.63
C PRO A 254 9.29 -7.87 11.61
N PHE A 255 10.06 -7.97 10.53
CA PHE A 255 10.08 -6.96 9.48
C PHE A 255 9.93 -7.52 8.08
N PHE A 256 9.42 -6.67 7.19
CA PHE A 256 9.48 -6.83 5.75
C PHE A 256 10.09 -5.55 5.16
N SER A 257 11.29 -5.65 4.60
CA SER A 257 12.03 -4.48 4.11
C SER A 257 12.45 -4.65 2.67
N VAL A 258 12.08 -3.70 1.82
CA VAL A 258 12.44 -3.66 0.41
C VAL A 258 13.61 -2.70 0.16
N ILE A 259 14.69 -3.23 -0.41
CA ILE A 259 15.87 -2.50 -0.84
C ILE A 259 15.94 -2.52 -2.36
N ASN A 260 15.86 -1.35 -2.99
CA ASN A 260 15.97 -1.21 -4.45
C ASN A 260 17.39 -0.77 -4.82
N LEU A 261 18.10 -1.61 -5.57
CA LEU A 261 19.43 -1.36 -6.12
C LEU A 261 19.31 -0.81 -7.53
N THR A 262 19.61 0.47 -7.72
CA THR A 262 19.45 1.19 -8.99
C THR A 262 20.72 1.19 -9.84
N THR A 263 21.74 0.41 -9.49
CA THR A 263 23.07 0.40 -10.12
C THR A 263 22.99 0.06 -11.61
N THR A 264 22.06 -0.82 -11.99
CA THR A 264 21.87 -1.32 -13.37
C THR A 264 20.70 -0.64 -14.09
N HIS A 265 20.02 0.33 -13.47
CA HIS A 265 18.85 0.99 -14.05
C HIS A 265 19.20 1.78 -15.32
N GLU A 266 18.28 1.87 -16.28
CA GLU A 266 18.52 2.53 -17.59
C GLU A 266 19.04 3.98 -17.46
N SER A 267 18.68 4.67 -16.38
CA SER A 267 19.11 6.05 -16.13
C SER A 267 20.63 6.18 -16.00
N GLN A 268 21.32 5.09 -15.65
CA GLN A 268 22.79 5.05 -15.57
C GLN A 268 23.45 5.01 -16.95
N ILE A 269 22.71 4.66 -18.01
CA ILE A 269 23.22 4.60 -19.39
C ILE A 269 23.30 6.01 -20.00
N ARG A 270 22.58 7.01 -19.49
CA ARG A 270 22.61 8.38 -20.06
C ARG A 270 23.76 9.26 -19.52
N GLY A 271 24.70 8.68 -18.77
CA GLY A 271 25.87 9.38 -18.20
C GLY A 271 27.02 9.57 -19.20
N LYS A 272 28.04 10.36 -18.83
CA LYS A 272 29.25 10.53 -19.65
C LYS A 272 30.13 9.29 -19.52
N PHE A 273 30.33 8.55 -20.61
CA PHE A 273 31.12 7.33 -20.66
C PHE A 273 32.62 7.64 -20.72
N GLY A 274 33.26 7.86 -19.56
CA GLY A 274 34.70 8.12 -19.46
C GLY A 274 35.54 6.91 -19.05
N GLU A 275 35.15 6.20 -17.99
CA GLU A 275 35.93 5.09 -17.42
C GLU A 275 35.04 4.02 -16.77
N THR A 276 35.35 2.75 -17.01
CA THR A 276 34.72 1.57 -16.38
C THR A 276 35.38 1.25 -15.04
N LEU A 277 34.84 1.72 -13.89
CA LEU A 277 35.27 1.18 -12.58
C LEU A 277 34.73 -0.25 -12.39
N HIS A 278 35.65 -1.21 -12.26
CA HIS A 278 35.45 -2.58 -11.79
C HIS A 278 35.99 -2.74 -10.35
N ASP A 279 35.28 -2.20 -9.35
CA ASP A 279 35.60 -2.48 -7.93
C ASP A 279 34.38 -3.06 -7.21
N PRO A 280 34.36 -4.36 -6.89
CA PRO A 280 33.24 -5.02 -6.22
C PRO A 280 32.99 -4.51 -4.79
N ARG A 281 33.91 -3.73 -4.21
CA ARG A 281 33.72 -3.06 -2.91
C ARG A 281 33.08 -1.68 -3.02
N ARG A 282 32.99 -1.11 -4.23
CA ARG A 282 32.47 0.24 -4.52
C ARG A 282 31.15 0.24 -5.29
N THR A 283 30.34 -0.82 -5.19
CA THR A 283 28.94 -0.84 -5.64
C THR A 283 28.04 0.04 -4.74
N SER A 284 28.43 1.29 -4.54
CA SER A 284 27.66 2.33 -3.91
C SER A 284 27.62 3.50 -4.88
N ARG A 285 26.40 3.99 -5.18
CA ARG A 285 26.09 5.25 -5.88
C ARG A 285 27.29 5.92 -6.53
N THR A 286 27.43 5.77 -7.84
CA THR A 286 28.17 6.76 -8.62
C THR A 286 27.19 7.46 -9.55
N ARG A 287 27.03 8.78 -9.35
CA ARG A 287 27.01 9.67 -10.51
C ARG A 287 28.31 9.33 -11.27
N ARG A 288 28.17 8.83 -12.49
CA ARG A 288 29.21 8.90 -13.53
C ARG A 288 28.69 9.83 -14.61
#